data_AF-A0A1C0B904-F1
#
_entry.id   AF-A0A1C0B904-F1
#
_cell.length_a   1.000
_cell.length_b   1.000
_cell.length_c   1.000
_cell.angle_alpha   90.00
_cell.angle_beta   90.00
_cell.angle_gamma   90.00
#
_symmetry.space_group_name_H-M   'P 1'
#
loop_
_entity.id
_entity.type
_entity.pdbx_description
1 polymer ?
#
loop_
_entity_poly.entity_id
_entity_poly.type
_entity_poly.pdbx_seq_one_letter_code
_entity_poly.pdbx_strand_id
1 'polypeptide(L)'
;MNIDIFYKNVTQSDKFDKNSFVGKIIYNMTWSDIDYWELDYILIQISEYYMDKILPKEIFAGIICIYLDVIGIQNKLELSITNEYYKIDEDIPNILDRFERLNFFLKNLVFKQTIKNIDFFYMPKEIL
;
A
#
# COMPACT_ATOMS: atom_id res chain seq x y z
N MET A 1 8.18 9.57 -11.06
CA MET A 1 6.99 9.29 -10.22
C MET A 1 5.77 9.29 -11.11
N ASN A 2 5.14 8.13 -11.31
CA ASN A 2 3.86 8.03 -12.02
C ASN A 2 2.73 8.22 -11.00
N ILE A 3 2.37 9.48 -10.73
CA ILE A 3 1.39 9.84 -9.70
C ILE A 3 -0.03 9.34 -10.03
N ASP A 4 -0.30 8.98 -11.28
CA ASP A 4 -1.62 8.45 -11.68
C ASP A 4 -1.92 7.12 -10.98
N ILE A 5 -0.90 6.30 -10.69
CA ILE A 5 -1.07 5.06 -9.91
C ILE A 5 -1.61 5.35 -8.51
N PHE A 6 -1.11 6.43 -7.88
CA PHE A 6 -1.63 6.87 -6.59
C PHE A 6 -3.10 7.28 -6.70
N TYR A 7 -3.44 8.15 -7.65
CA TYR A 7 -4.82 8.62 -7.80
C TYR A 7 -5.82 7.52 -8.17
N LYS A 8 -5.40 6.50 -8.93
CA LYS A 8 -6.21 5.31 -9.19
C LYS A 8 -6.62 4.56 -7.93
N ASN A 9 -5.85 4.67 -6.84
CA ASN A 9 -6.15 4.04 -5.56
C ASN A 9 -6.95 4.93 -4.60
N VAL A 10 -7.12 6.23 -4.89
CA VAL A 10 -7.87 7.15 -4.02
C VAL A 10 -9.35 7.10 -4.41
N THR A 11 -10.21 6.53 -3.56
CA THR A 11 -11.65 6.38 -3.81
C THR A 11 -12.40 7.68 -4.13
N GLN A 12 -11.89 8.80 -3.63
CA GLN A 12 -12.44 10.14 -3.87
C GLN A 12 -11.86 10.85 -5.10
N SER A 13 -10.92 10.23 -5.81
CA SER A 13 -10.37 10.79 -7.04
C SER A 13 -11.28 10.47 -8.23
N ASP A 14 -11.36 11.41 -9.18
CA ASP A 14 -11.95 11.22 -10.51
C ASP A 14 -11.26 10.12 -11.35
N LYS A 15 -10.02 9.77 -10.99
CA LYS A 15 -9.21 8.72 -11.63
C LYS A 15 -9.32 7.37 -10.94
N PHE A 16 -10.13 7.24 -9.89
CA PHE A 16 -10.25 5.99 -9.14
C PHE A 16 -10.57 4.81 -10.08
N ASP A 17 -9.79 3.74 -9.95
CA ASP A 17 -9.91 2.54 -10.77
C ASP A 17 -10.32 1.36 -9.89
N LYS A 18 -11.41 0.67 -10.25
CA LYS A 18 -11.88 -0.52 -9.52
C LYS A 18 -10.89 -1.70 -9.62
N ASN A 19 -9.98 -1.66 -10.59
CA ASN A 19 -8.92 -2.66 -10.75
C ASN A 19 -7.62 -2.28 -10.02
N SER A 20 -7.55 -1.10 -9.39
CA SER A 20 -6.44 -0.74 -8.52
C SER A 20 -6.37 -1.64 -7.27
N PHE A 21 -5.29 -1.56 -6.50
CA PHE A 21 -5.17 -2.29 -5.23
C PHE A 21 -6.36 -2.01 -4.30
N VAL A 22 -6.65 -0.73 -4.03
CA VAL A 22 -7.79 -0.32 -3.18
C VAL A 22 -9.12 -0.76 -3.80
N GLY A 23 -9.26 -0.68 -5.12
CA GLY A 23 -10.43 -1.19 -5.84
C GLY A 23 -10.66 -2.69 -5.59
N LYS A 24 -9.63 -3.52 -5.76
CA LYS A 24 -9.70 -4.97 -5.54
C LYS A 24 -9.97 -5.32 -4.08
N ILE A 25 -9.44 -4.55 -3.15
CA ILE A 25 -9.76 -4.67 -1.73
C ILE A 25 -11.26 -4.44 -1.48
N ILE A 26 -11.82 -3.33 -1.97
CA ILE A 26 -13.21 -2.93 -1.69
C ILE A 26 -14.21 -3.85 -2.41
N TYR A 27 -14.00 -4.13 -3.70
CA TYR A 27 -14.99 -4.80 -4.54
C TYR A 27 -14.81 -6.32 -4.59
N ASN A 28 -13.59 -6.82 -4.37
CA ASN A 28 -13.27 -8.24 -4.55
C ASN A 28 -12.74 -8.89 -3.27
N MET A 29 -12.63 -8.15 -2.16
CA MET A 29 -12.03 -8.65 -0.91
C MET A 29 -10.68 -9.34 -1.15
N THR A 30 -9.86 -8.76 -2.04
CA THR A 30 -8.60 -9.36 -2.48
C THR A 30 -7.43 -8.42 -2.20
N TRP A 31 -6.45 -8.91 -1.45
CA TRP A 31 -5.12 -8.32 -1.37
C TRP A 31 -4.26 -8.86 -2.52
N SER A 32 -4.08 -8.04 -3.55
CA SER A 32 -3.15 -8.37 -4.63
C SER A 32 -1.75 -7.87 -4.29
N ASP A 33 -0.78 -8.78 -4.19
CA ASP A 33 0.59 -8.39 -3.90
C ASP A 33 1.19 -7.51 -5.01
N ILE A 34 0.90 -7.79 -6.29
CA ILE A 34 1.40 -6.98 -7.42
C ILE A 34 0.92 -5.53 -7.31
N ASP A 35 -0.39 -5.33 -7.18
CA ASP A 35 -0.93 -3.97 -7.13
C ASP A 35 -0.53 -3.26 -5.82
N TYR A 36 -0.41 -4.01 -4.71
CA TYR A 36 0.07 -3.46 -3.46
C TYR A 36 1.48 -2.91 -3.59
N TRP A 37 2.41 -3.69 -4.14
CA TRP A 37 3.80 -3.27 -4.27
C TRP A 37 3.97 -2.13 -5.29
N GLU A 38 3.14 -2.08 -6.33
CA GLU A 38 3.08 -0.92 -7.23
C GLU A 38 2.65 0.35 -6.47
N LEU A 39 1.63 0.24 -5.62
CA LEU A 39 1.17 1.34 -4.77
C LEU A 39 2.22 1.74 -3.72
N ASP A 40 2.81 0.78 -2.99
CA ASP A 40 3.84 1.01 -1.97
C ASP A 40 5.05 1.75 -2.56
N TYR A 41 5.50 1.33 -3.75
CA TYR A 41 6.59 2.00 -4.46
C TYR A 41 6.28 3.48 -4.74
N ILE A 42 5.08 3.79 -5.22
CA ILE A 42 4.67 5.18 -5.48
C ILE A 42 4.52 5.97 -4.19
N LEU A 43 3.97 5.37 -3.13
CA LEU A 43 3.84 5.99 -1.81
C LEU A 43 5.21 6.35 -1.21
N ILE A 44 6.21 5.47 -1.36
CA ILE A 44 7.60 5.74 -0.97
C ILE A 44 8.17 6.90 -1.80
N GLN A 45 7.98 6.89 -3.12
CA GLN A 45 8.45 7.99 -3.98
C GLN A 45 7.85 9.35 -3.58
N ILE A 46 6.56 9.38 -3.24
CA ILE A 46 5.89 10.58 -2.72
C ILE A 46 6.55 11.01 -1.41
N SER A 47 6.71 10.09 -0.46
CA SER A 47 7.32 10.39 0.85
C SER A 47 8.74 10.94 0.71
N GLU A 48 9.59 10.30 -0.10
CA GLU A 48 10.96 10.77 -0.38
C GLU A 48 10.97 12.14 -1.05
N TYR A 49 10.13 12.35 -2.06
CA TYR A 49 10.08 13.61 -2.79
C TYR A 49 9.66 14.80 -1.92
N TYR A 50 8.80 14.55 -0.91
CA TYR A 50 8.28 15.55 0.01
C TYR A 50 8.93 15.56 1.40
N MET A 51 9.99 14.78 1.63
CA MET A 51 10.67 14.69 2.93
C MET A 51 11.05 16.08 3.48
N ASP A 52 11.75 16.86 2.66
CA ASP A 52 12.21 18.22 2.97
C ASP A 52 11.26 19.32 2.44
N LYS A 53 10.03 18.95 2.05
CA LYS A 53 9.04 19.87 1.49
C LYS A 53 7.73 19.79 2.28
N ILE A 54 6.81 20.69 1.94
CA ILE A 54 5.43 20.60 2.40
C ILE A 54 4.71 19.61 1.48
N LEU A 55 4.21 18.52 2.05
CA LEU A 55 3.34 17.58 1.35
C LEU A 55 2.01 18.28 1.03
N PRO A 56 1.54 18.30 -0.24
CA PRO A 56 0.26 18.88 -0.60
C PRO A 56 -0.88 18.24 0.19
N LYS A 57 -1.81 19.07 0.67
CA LYS A 57 -2.96 18.62 1.48
C LYS A 57 -3.78 17.55 0.77
N GLU A 58 -3.96 17.68 -0.54
CA GLU A 58 -4.69 16.72 -1.37
C GLU A 58 -4.00 15.34 -1.39
N ILE A 59 -2.68 15.31 -1.57
CA ILE A 59 -1.91 14.06 -1.55
C ILE A 59 -1.98 13.44 -0.15
N PHE A 60 -1.80 14.23 0.91
CA PHE A 60 -1.93 13.72 2.27
C PHE A 60 -3.32 13.13 2.53
N ALA A 61 -4.39 13.85 2.15
CA ALA A 61 -5.76 13.37 2.27
C ALA A 61 -5.97 12.07 1.49
N GLY A 62 -5.45 11.96 0.26
CA GLY A 62 -5.54 10.74 -0.53
C GLY A 62 -4.81 9.55 0.12
N ILE A 63 -3.64 9.76 0.72
CA ILE A 63 -2.94 8.71 1.48
C ILE A 63 -3.78 8.25 2.68
N ILE A 64 -4.39 9.19 3.41
CA ILE A 64 -5.28 8.85 4.53
C ILE A 64 -6.52 8.10 4.06
N CYS A 65 -7.13 8.48 2.93
CA CYS A 65 -8.25 7.77 2.33
C CYS A 65 -7.87 6.33 1.99
N ILE A 66 -6.77 6.11 1.27
CA ILE A 66 -6.24 4.78 0.94
C ILE A 66 -6.10 3.94 2.22
N TYR A 67 -5.47 4.51 3.26
CA TYR A 67 -5.27 3.81 4.52
C TYR A 67 -6.59 3.41 5.19
N LEU A 68 -7.55 4.33 5.28
CA LEU A 68 -8.85 4.08 5.90
C LEU A 68 -9.67 3.04 5.12
N ASP A 69 -9.66 3.11 3.80
CA ASP A 69 -10.36 2.18 2.92
C ASP A 69 -9.81 0.74 3.08
N VAL A 70 -8.50 0.59 3.31
CA VAL A 70 -7.86 -0.71 3.50
C VAL A 70 -7.98 -1.23 4.95
N ILE A 71 -7.78 -0.37 5.95
CA ILE A 71 -7.82 -0.77 7.38
C ILE A 71 -9.25 -0.94 7.89
N GLY A 72 -10.22 -0.24 7.31
CA GLY A 72 -11.63 -0.24 7.70
C GLY A 72 -12.39 -1.52 7.37
N ILE A 73 -11.77 -2.47 6.67
CA ILE A 73 -12.34 -3.78 6.37
C ILE A 73 -12.58 -4.52 7.70
N GLN A 74 -13.85 -4.86 7.96
CA GLN A 74 -14.26 -5.47 9.23
C GLN A 74 -13.66 -6.87 9.43
N ASN A 75 -13.66 -7.70 8.38
CA ASN A 75 -13.18 -9.08 8.43
C ASN A 75 -11.88 -9.26 7.63
N LYS A 76 -10.78 -8.73 8.16
CA LYS A 76 -9.45 -8.79 7.51
C LYS A 76 -9.01 -10.22 7.17
N LEU A 77 -9.42 -11.20 7.96
CA LEU A 77 -9.08 -12.61 7.76
C LEU A 77 -9.82 -13.26 6.57
N GLU A 78 -10.88 -12.62 6.06
CA GLU A 78 -11.63 -13.10 4.89
C GLU A 78 -11.04 -12.60 3.57
N LEU A 79 -9.99 -11.77 3.62
CA LEU A 79 -9.30 -11.31 2.43
C LEU A 79 -8.61 -12.47 1.72
N SER A 80 -8.92 -12.63 0.43
CA SER A 80 -8.16 -13.49 -0.46
C SER A 80 -6.82 -12.85 -0.75
N ILE A 81 -5.74 -13.63 -0.78
CA ILE A 81 -4.38 -13.13 -0.97
C ILE A 81 -3.80 -13.73 -2.25
N THR A 82 -3.24 -12.89 -3.12
CA THR A 82 -2.44 -13.36 -4.27
C THR A 82 -0.97 -13.40 -3.87
N ASN A 83 -0.38 -14.59 -3.67
CA ASN A 83 1.00 -14.75 -3.21
C ASN A 83 2.02 -14.72 -4.36
N GLU A 84 1.86 -13.80 -5.32
CA GLU A 84 2.60 -13.85 -6.60
C GLU A 84 4.11 -13.66 -6.46
N TYR A 85 4.60 -13.13 -5.33
CA TYR A 85 6.02 -12.99 -5.01
C TYR A 85 6.58 -14.05 -4.06
N TYR A 86 5.79 -15.05 -3.67
CA TYR A 86 6.20 -16.09 -2.74
C TYR A 86 6.06 -17.47 -3.38
N LYS A 87 7.12 -18.28 -3.32
CA LYS A 87 7.10 -19.66 -3.81
C LYS A 87 6.30 -20.55 -2.84
N ILE A 88 5.75 -21.64 -3.36
CA ILE A 88 4.88 -22.57 -2.62
C ILE A 88 5.57 -23.18 -1.38
N ASP A 89 6.89 -23.34 -1.42
CA ASP A 89 7.68 -23.98 -0.34
C ASP A 89 8.29 -22.98 0.66
N GLU A 90 7.89 -21.71 0.61
CA GLU A 90 8.40 -20.68 1.51
C GLU A 90 7.39 -20.35 2.62
N ASP A 91 7.88 -19.85 3.75
CA ASP A 91 6.98 -19.18 4.70
C ASP A 91 6.39 -17.94 4.01
N ILE A 92 5.09 -18.02 3.75
CA ILE A 92 4.30 -17.00 3.07
C ILE A 92 3.79 -16.01 4.14
N PRO A 93 3.98 -14.69 3.95
CA PRO A 93 3.38 -13.70 4.82
C PRO A 93 1.88 -13.90 4.92
N ASN A 94 1.33 -13.71 6.11
CA ASN A 94 -0.11 -13.71 6.31
C ASN A 94 -0.67 -12.29 6.09
N ILE A 95 -1.97 -12.11 6.32
CA ILE A 95 -2.61 -10.80 6.13
C ILE A 95 -2.18 -9.77 7.17
N LEU A 96 -1.81 -10.18 8.38
CA LEU A 96 -1.36 -9.27 9.44
C LEU A 96 0.01 -8.66 9.09
N ASP A 97 0.92 -9.47 8.54
CA ASP A 97 2.25 -8.99 8.07
C ASP A 97 2.09 -7.93 6.96
N ARG A 98 1.07 -8.09 6.11
CA ARG A 98 0.72 -7.13 5.05
C ARG A 98 0.20 -5.81 5.61
N PHE A 99 -0.70 -5.88 6.59
CA PHE A 99 -1.18 -4.69 7.30
C PHE A 99 -0.07 -4.01 8.11
N GLU A 100 0.88 -4.76 8.66
CA GLU A 100 2.03 -4.21 9.38
C GLU A 100 2.84 -3.27 8.49
N ARG A 101 3.16 -3.70 7.25
CA ARG A 101 3.88 -2.87 6.27
C ARG A 101 3.15 -1.56 5.97
N LEU A 102 1.84 -1.62 5.72
CA LEU A 102 1.03 -0.43 5.45
C LEU A 102 0.96 0.52 6.66
N ASN A 103 0.77 -0.02 7.87
CA ASN A 103 0.80 0.74 9.11
C ASN A 103 2.15 1.43 9.33
N PHE A 104 3.24 0.71 9.05
CA PHE A 104 4.58 1.24 9.14
C PHE A 104 4.76 2.44 8.19
N PHE A 105 4.36 2.31 6.93
CA PHE A 105 4.42 3.41 5.98
C PHE A 105 3.72 4.67 6.52
N LEU A 106 2.45 4.54 6.94
CA LEU A 106 1.68 5.70 7.43
C LEU A 106 2.33 6.36 8.64
N LYS A 107 2.79 5.56 9.61
CA LYS A 107 3.47 6.07 10.80
C LYS A 107 4.70 6.90 10.40
N ASN A 108 5.54 6.39 9.53
CA ASN A 108 6.77 7.07 9.14
C ASN A 108 6.50 8.31 8.28
N LEU A 109 5.45 8.29 7.45
CA LEU A 109 5.01 9.48 6.73
C LEU A 109 4.63 10.62 7.70
N VAL A 110 3.82 10.31 8.73
CA VAL A 110 3.38 11.31 9.72
C VAL A 110 4.55 11.88 10.52
N PHE A 111 5.49 11.02 10.93
CA PHE A 111 6.67 11.43 11.71
C PHE A 111 7.86 11.89 10.87
N LYS A 112 7.71 11.96 9.53
CA LYS A 112 8.80 12.27 8.59
C LYS A 112 10.07 11.44 8.81
N GLN A 113 9.89 10.16 9.08
CA GLN A 113 10.96 9.19 9.30
C GLN A 113 11.31 8.47 8.00
N THR A 114 12.56 8.02 7.87
CA THR A 114 13.03 7.26 6.72
C THR A 114 12.32 5.90 6.63
N ILE A 115 11.80 5.57 5.44
CA ILE A 115 11.02 4.34 5.18
C ILE A 115 11.92 3.18 4.66
N LYS A 116 13.22 3.44 4.46
CA LYS A 116 14.22 2.48 3.96
C LYS A 116 14.83 1.62 5.07
N ASN A 117 15.30 0.42 4.70
CA ASN A 117 16.14 -0.49 5.49
C ASN A 117 15.46 -1.15 6.70
N ILE A 118 14.26 -1.71 6.52
CA ILE A 118 13.59 -2.50 7.56
C ILE A 118 13.16 -3.85 6.99
N ASP A 119 13.57 -4.90 7.67
CA ASP A 119 13.23 -6.29 7.32
C ASP A 119 11.79 -6.60 7.72
N PHE A 120 10.86 -6.35 6.81
CA PHE A 120 9.48 -6.84 6.93
C PHE A 120 9.40 -8.28 6.46
N PHE A 121 8.67 -9.13 7.19
CA PHE A 121 8.37 -10.47 6.69
C PHE A 121 7.60 -10.41 5.35
N TYR A 122 6.68 -9.44 5.21
CA TYR A 122 6.08 -9.07 3.93
C TYR A 122 6.99 -8.11 3.14
N MET A 123 7.87 -8.68 2.33
CA MET A 123 8.68 -7.99 1.32
C MET A 123 8.74 -8.81 0.02
N PRO A 124 8.86 -8.19 -1.17
CA PRO A 124 9.06 -8.96 -2.40
C PRO A 124 10.43 -9.64 -2.33
N LYS A 125 10.47 -10.98 -2.39
CA LYS A 125 11.71 -11.73 -2.19
C LYS A 125 12.66 -11.69 -3.39
N GLU A 126 12.19 -11.34 -4.58
CA GLU A 126 13.03 -11.11 -5.77
C GLU A 126 12.40 -10.04 -6.70
N ILE A 127 12.78 -8.76 -6.53
CA ILE A 127 13.07 -7.82 -7.64
C ILE A 127 14.33 -7.03 -7.23
N LEU A 128 15.49 -7.70 -7.31
CA LEU A 128 16.81 -7.09 -7.36
C LEU A 128 17.58 -7.74 -8.52
#